data_AF-A0A3C2ATK8-F1
#
_entry.id   AF-A0A3C2ATK8-F1
#
_cell.length_a   1.000
_cell.length_b   1.000
_cell.length_c   1.000
_cell.angle_alpha   90.00
_cell.angle_beta   90.00
_cell.angle_gamma   90.00
#
_symmetry.space_group_name_H-M   'P 1'
#
loop_
_entity.id
_entity.type
_entity.pdbx_description
1 polymer ?
#
loop_
_entity_poly.entity_id
_entity_poly.type
_entity_poly.pdbx_seq_one_letter_code
_entity_poly.pdbx_strand_id
1 'polypeptide(L)' 'KAFPIIKDLMVDRSAFDRIQRAGGFISVNTSGNTIDANAIPVPKENADKAFDAATCIGCGACVATCKNSSAMLF' A
#
# COMPACT_ATOMS: atom_id res chain seq x y z
N LYS A 1 -9.13 -17.68 5.45
CA LYS A 1 -7.91 -18.04 4.68
C LYS A 1 -7.58 -16.82 3.84
N ALA A 2 -6.41 -16.18 4.06
CA ALA A 2 -6.10 -14.88 3.45
C ALA A 2 -6.04 -14.91 1.91
N PHE A 3 -5.33 -15.91 1.36
CA PHE A 3 -5.18 -16.10 -0.08
C PHE A 3 -5.61 -17.52 -0.47
N PRO A 4 -6.66 -17.67 -1.31
CA PRO A 4 -7.02 -18.95 -1.90
C PRO A 4 -5.89 -19.50 -2.79
N ILE A 5 -5.70 -20.82 -2.82
CA ILE A 5 -4.70 -21.46 -3.68
C ILE A 5 -5.29 -21.62 -5.08
N ILE A 6 -4.54 -21.23 -6.10
CA ILE A 6 -4.89 -21.47 -7.50
C ILE A 6 -4.32 -22.81 -7.94
N LYS A 7 -2.99 -22.97 -7.83
CA LYS A 7 -2.24 -24.20 -8.17
C LYS A 7 -0.83 -24.13 -7.59
N ASP A 8 -0.30 -25.24 -7.08
CA ASP A 8 1.05 -25.34 -6.52
C ASP A 8 1.31 -24.25 -5.46
N LEU A 9 2.30 -23.39 -5.68
CA LEU A 9 2.65 -22.26 -4.82
C LEU A 9 1.95 -20.94 -5.22
N MET A 10 1.06 -20.97 -6.23
CA MET A 10 0.34 -19.78 -6.68
C MET A 10 -0.97 -19.58 -5.92
N VAL A 11 -1.20 -18.34 -5.50
CA VAL A 11 -2.38 -17.92 -4.72
C VAL A 11 -3.07 -16.72 -5.37
N ASP A 12 -4.38 -16.60 -5.14
CA ASP A 12 -5.17 -15.44 -5.56
C ASP A 12 -5.06 -14.31 -4.53
N ARG A 13 -4.47 -13.18 -4.96
CA ARG A 13 -4.28 -11.96 -4.15
C ARG A 13 -5.23 -10.81 -4.52
N SER A 14 -6.23 -11.04 -5.38
CA SER A 14 -7.12 -9.99 -5.93
C SER A 14 -7.84 -9.17 -4.86
N ALA A 15 -8.17 -9.78 -3.71
CA ALA A 15 -8.75 -9.06 -2.58
C ALA A 15 -7.79 -8.03 -1.97
N PHE A 16 -6.52 -8.39 -1.83
CA PHE A 16 -5.47 -7.51 -1.29
C PHE A 16 -5.14 -6.37 -2.27
N ASP A 17 -5.10 -6.65 -3.57
CA ASP A 17 -4.90 -5.62 -4.60
C ASP A 17 -6.02 -4.58 -4.62
N ARG A 18 -7.26 -4.97 -4.31
CA ARG A 18 -8.37 -4.01 -4.16
C ARG A 18 -8.19 -3.10 -2.95
N ILE A 19 -7.71 -3.65 -1.82
CA ILE A 19 -7.43 -2.85 -0.61
C ILE A 19 -6.30 -1.85 -0.89
N GLN A 20 -5.23 -2.31 -1.54
CA GLN A 20 -4.13 -1.44 -1.97
C GLN A 20 -4.61 -0.25 -2.80
N ARG A 21 -5.51 -0.49 -3.77
CA ARG A 21 -6.05 0.58 -4.60
C ARG A 21 -7.00 1.51 -3.85
N ALA A 22 -7.68 1.04 -2.82
CA ALA A 22 -8.63 1.85 -2.06
C ALA A 22 -7.94 2.88 -1.15
N GLY A 23 -6.74 2.57 -0.63
CA GLY A 23 -6.00 3.44 0.29
C GLY A 23 -4.62 3.92 -0.19
N GLY A 24 -4.11 3.37 -1.30
CA GLY A 24 -2.76 3.63 -1.81
C GLY A 24 -2.59 4.92 -2.61
N PHE A 25 -3.48 5.90 -2.45
CA PHE A 25 -3.38 7.19 -3.11
C PHE A 25 -3.83 8.32 -2.18
N ILE A 26 -3.24 9.50 -2.36
CA ILE A 26 -3.64 10.71 -1.66
C ILE A 26 -4.72 11.43 -2.47
N SER A 27 -5.92 11.53 -1.90
CA SER A 27 -7.03 12.28 -2.51
C SER A 27 -6.97 13.74 -2.08
N VAL A 28 -6.33 14.58 -2.87
CA VAL A 28 -6.33 16.04 -2.70
C VAL A 28 -6.69 16.71 -4.01
N ASN A 29 -7.42 17.83 -3.92
CA ASN A 29 -7.80 18.60 -5.10
C ASN A 29 -6.57 19.34 -5.65
N THR A 30 -6.00 18.84 -6.75
CA THR A 30 -4.87 19.47 -7.44
C THR A 30 -5.32 20.53 -8.45
N SER A 31 -6.63 20.82 -8.54
CA SER A 31 -7.23 21.80 -9.46
C SER A 31 -6.80 21.66 -10.92
N GLY A 32 -6.38 20.45 -11.32
CA GLY A 32 -5.87 20.15 -12.66
C GLY A 32 -4.42 20.59 -12.94
N ASN A 33 -3.77 21.28 -11.99
CA ASN A 33 -2.40 21.75 -12.10
C ASN A 33 -1.51 20.97 -11.13
N THR A 34 -1.07 19.79 -11.57
CA THR A 34 -0.07 19.04 -10.83
C THR A 34 1.30 19.70 -11.02
N ILE A 35 2.02 19.89 -9.93
CA ILE A 35 3.41 20.38 -9.94
C ILE A 35 4.35 19.23 -9.59
N ASP A 36 5.62 19.37 -9.96
CA ASP A 36 6.65 18.37 -9.63
C ASP A 36 6.67 18.09 -8.12
N ALA A 37 6.76 16.81 -7.75
CA ALA A 37 6.71 16.40 -6.35
C ALA A 37 7.85 16.99 -5.50
N ASN A 38 8.99 17.34 -6.13
CA ASN A 38 10.13 17.95 -5.46
C ASN A 38 10.04 19.49 -5.41
N ALA A 39 9.01 20.10 -6.01
CA ALA A 39 8.83 21.54 -6.01
C ALA A 39 8.33 22.08 -4.66
N ILE A 40 7.77 21.23 -3.80
CA ILE A 40 7.30 21.61 -2.47
C ILE A 40 8.23 21.00 -1.42
N PRO A 41 9.02 21.80 -0.69
CA PRO A 41 9.82 21.31 0.42
C PRO A 41 8.93 20.74 1.53
N VAL A 42 9.27 19.54 2.00
CA VAL A 42 8.61 18.87 3.13
C VAL A 42 9.63 18.74 4.26
N PRO A 43 9.26 18.95 5.54
CA PRO A 43 10.17 18.69 6.66
C PRO A 43 10.71 17.25 6.62
N LYS A 44 12.03 17.09 6.84
CA LYS A 44 12.71 15.79 6.73
C LYS A 44 12.04 14.69 7.55
N GLU A 45 11.64 15.01 8.78
CA GLU A 45 10.95 14.06 9.67
C GLU A 45 9.63 13.55 9.07
N ASN A 46 8.87 14.42 8.38
CA ASN A 46 7.62 14.03 7.73
C ASN A 46 7.87 13.20 6.47
N ALA A 47 8.90 13.56 5.69
CA ALA A 47 9.31 12.79 4.53
C ALA A 47 9.74 11.38 4.93
N ASP A 48 10.55 11.25 5.98
CA ASP A 48 11.05 9.95 6.48
C ASP A 48 9.91 9.06 6.95
N LYS A 49 9.00 9.59 7.76
CA LYS A 49 7.81 8.85 8.20
C LYS A 49 6.96 8.38 7.02
N ALA A 50 6.83 9.20 5.98
CA ALA A 50 6.11 8.83 4.76
C ALA A 50 6.83 7.70 3.99
N PHE A 51 8.15 7.78 3.84
CA PHE A 51 8.94 6.73 3.17
C PHE A 51 8.95 5.41 3.94
N ASP A 52 9.06 5.45 5.27
CA ASP A 52 8.99 4.26 6.12
C ASP A 52 7.63 3.56 5.95
N ALA A 53 6.53 4.32 5.95
CA ALA A 53 5.20 3.80 5.70
C ALA A 53 5.04 3.26 4.26
N ALA A 54 5.67 3.91 3.27
CA ALA A 54 5.61 3.53 1.87
C ALA A 54 6.55 2.36 1.48
N THR A 55 7.31 1.81 2.42
CA THR A 55 8.26 0.70 2.17
C THR A 55 7.56 -0.62 1.80
N CYS A 56 6.24 -0.72 1.99
CA CYS A 56 5.47 -1.91 1.62
C CYS A 56 5.61 -2.25 0.12
N ILE A 57 6.07 -3.47 -0.18
CA ILE A 57 6.24 -3.96 -1.57
C ILE A 57 5.02 -4.73 -2.11
N GLY A 58 3.90 -4.74 -1.38
CA GLY A 58 2.67 -5.40 -1.82
C GLY A 58 2.74 -6.93 -1.90
N CYS A 59 3.66 -7.58 -1.18
CA CYS A 59 3.88 -9.03 -1.24
C CYS A 59 2.81 -9.87 -0.53
N GLY A 60 2.06 -9.28 0.42
CA GLY A 60 0.99 -9.96 1.16
C GLY A 60 1.45 -10.88 2.31
N ALA A 61 2.75 -11.00 2.59
CA ALA A 61 3.28 -11.91 3.61
C ALA A 61 2.70 -11.65 5.02
N CYS A 62 2.54 -10.38 5.40
CA CYS A 62 1.93 -9.97 6.67
C CYS A 62 0.47 -10.47 6.80
N VAL A 63 -0.30 -10.41 5.70
CA VAL A 63 -1.70 -10.87 5.66
C VAL A 63 -1.77 -12.39 5.74
N ALA A 64 -0.84 -13.07 5.07
CA ALA A 64 -0.77 -14.54 5.08
C ALA A 64 -0.44 -15.10 6.47
N THR A 65 0.43 -14.44 7.23
CA THR A 65 0.82 -14.88 8.58
C THR A 65 -0.16 -14.45 9.68
N CYS A 66 -0.97 -13.42 9.45
CA CYS A 66 -1.92 -12.94 10.45
C CYS A 66 -3.03 -13.96 10.67
N LYS A 67 -3.26 -14.37 11.94
CA LYS A 67 -4.37 -15.27 12.31
C LYS A 67 -5.74 -14.75 11.86
N ASN A 68 -5.89 -13.42 11.85
CA ASN A 68 -7.12 -12.74 11.44
C ASN A 68 -7.13 -12.39 9.94
N SER A 69 -6.09 -12.76 9.17
CA SER A 69 -5.91 -12.32 7.78
C SER A 69 -5.99 -10.79 7.62
N SER A 70 -5.52 -10.06 8.63
CA SER A 70 -5.55 -8.61 8.65
C SER A 70 -4.49 -8.05 7.70
N ALA A 71 -4.91 -7.12 6.85
CA ALA A 71 -4.01 -6.18 6.18
C ALA A 71 -3.75 -5.02 7.14
N MET A 72 -2.91 -5.27 8.15
CA MET A 72 -2.35 -4.19 8.96
C MET A 72 -1.11 -3.69 8.21
N LEU A 73 -1.09 -2.41 7.83
CA LEU A 73 -0.06 -1.73 7.00
C LEU A 73 -0.20 -2.08 5.51
N PHE A 74 -1.25 -1.68 4.81
CA PHE A 74 -1.64 -0.27 4.56
C PHE A 74 -2.23 0.48 5.76
#